data_AF-A0A2E7Z565-F1
#
_entry.id   AF-A0A2E7Z565-F1
#
_cell.length_a   1.000
_cell.length_b   1.000
_cell.length_c   1.000
_cell.angle_alpha   90.00
_cell.angle_beta   90.00
_cell.angle_gamma   90.00
#
_symmetry.space_group_name_H-M   'P 1'
#
loop_
_entity.id
_entity.type
_entity.pdbx_description
1 polymer ?
#
loop_
_entity_poly.entity_id
_entity_poly.type
_entity_poly.pdbx_seq_one_letter_code
_entity_poly.pdbx_strand_id
1 'polypeptide(L)'
;MDSPTLQPHKENTMAKDKDPLNYVWLDRELLKSCAFRQLTKSSMLVLFLFHGKKRTSRPNSRRPWTVANNGELQFTYREAERTGIPRSSFMRAIDQLTHLGFLFVSKQGSGLKGDCSLYGVSGEWRKYGTQRFKPKPRKKRGEHFRLPKRGGRGIRHVPKSRPPHGSL
;
A
#
# COMPACT_ATOMS: atom_id res chain seq x y z
N MET A 1 -39.08 59.13 20.71
CA MET A 1 -39.16 58.42 19.40
C MET A 1 -37.84 57.69 19.29
N ASP A 2 -37.74 56.61 20.05
CA ASP A 2 -36.47 55.98 20.39
C ASP A 2 -36.34 54.71 19.55
N SER A 3 -35.43 54.79 18.58
CA SER A 3 -35.08 53.69 17.68
C SER A 3 -34.47 52.53 18.48
N PRO A 4 -34.94 51.28 18.33
CA PRO A 4 -34.33 50.15 19.03
C PRO A 4 -33.00 49.78 18.37
N THR A 5 -31.92 49.93 19.14
CA THR A 5 -30.58 49.45 18.83
C THR A 5 -30.59 47.93 18.59
N LEU A 6 -30.42 47.51 17.34
CA LEU A 6 -30.13 46.11 16.98
C LEU A 6 -28.80 45.70 17.60
N GLN A 7 -28.85 44.86 18.63
CA GLN A 7 -27.64 44.21 19.15
C GLN A 7 -27.14 43.17 18.14
N PRO A 8 -25.82 43.06 17.92
CA PRO A 8 -25.28 42.04 17.04
C PRO A 8 -25.57 40.66 17.63
N HIS A 9 -26.23 39.83 16.82
CA HIS A 9 -26.44 38.42 17.08
C HIS A 9 -25.13 37.77 17.51
N LYS A 10 -25.15 37.15 18.70
CA LYS A 10 -24.09 36.27 19.17
C LYS A 10 -23.89 35.19 18.10
N GLU A 11 -22.74 35.24 17.43
CA GLU A 11 -22.31 34.22 16.49
C GLU A 11 -22.30 32.89 17.22
N ASN A 12 -23.28 32.07 16.86
CA ASN A 12 -23.58 30.82 17.52
C ASN A 12 -22.35 29.94 17.37
N THR A 13 -21.81 29.51 18.50
CA THR A 13 -20.64 28.66 18.62
C THR A 13 -20.92 27.37 17.86
N MET A 14 -20.48 27.27 16.60
CA MET A 14 -20.53 26.01 15.87
C MET A 14 -19.64 25.04 16.63
N ALA A 15 -20.28 24.17 17.41
CA ALA A 15 -19.75 22.89 17.79
C ALA A 15 -19.13 22.30 16.52
N LYS A 16 -17.79 22.25 16.49
CA LYS A 16 -17.06 21.57 15.43
C LYS A 16 -17.41 20.09 15.54
N ASP A 17 -18.47 19.69 14.84
CA ASP A 17 -18.63 18.32 14.39
C ASP A 17 -17.32 17.97 13.69
N LYS A 18 -16.49 17.24 14.42
CA LYS A 18 -15.26 16.67 13.89
C LYS A 18 -15.70 15.54 12.97
N ASP A 19 -16.08 15.88 11.75
CA ASP A 19 -15.79 14.99 10.65
C ASP A 19 -14.28 14.69 10.77
N PRO A 20 -13.87 13.45 11.06
CA PRO A 20 -12.46 13.14 11.16
C PRO A 20 -11.89 13.22 9.76
N LEU A 21 -11.45 14.43 9.39
CA LEU A 21 -10.77 14.84 8.15
C LEU A 21 -10.51 13.66 7.21
N ASN A 22 -11.45 13.43 6.29
CA ASN A 22 -11.42 12.33 5.32
C ASN A 22 -10.43 12.61 4.17
N TYR A 23 -9.32 13.29 4.47
CA TYR A 23 -8.34 13.79 3.52
C TYR A 23 -7.02 13.04 3.65
N VAL A 24 -6.47 12.65 2.50
CA VAL A 24 -5.15 12.01 2.43
C VAL A 24 -4.12 13.05 2.00
N TRP A 25 -3.15 13.33 2.87
CA TRP A 25 -2.06 14.26 2.56
C TRP A 25 -0.89 13.55 1.88
N LEU A 26 -0.52 14.06 0.70
CA LEU A 26 0.59 13.58 -0.13
C LEU A 26 1.56 14.73 -0.45
N ASP A 27 2.85 14.44 -0.40
CA ASP A 27 3.87 15.39 -0.80
C ASP A 27 3.84 15.59 -2.32
N ARG A 28 3.92 16.84 -2.79
CA ARG A 28 4.01 17.13 -4.25
C ARG A 28 5.23 16.47 -4.89
N GLU A 29 6.32 16.33 -4.15
CA GLU A 29 7.53 15.66 -4.60
C GLU A 29 7.33 14.15 -4.78
N LEU A 30 6.52 13.53 -3.91
CA LEU A 30 6.16 12.12 -4.03
C LEU A 30 5.48 11.86 -5.37
N LEU A 31 4.51 12.70 -5.75
CA LEU A 31 3.78 12.59 -7.02
C LEU A 31 4.69 12.76 -8.26
N LYS A 32 5.75 13.58 -8.15
CA LYS A 32 6.69 13.82 -9.25
C LYS A 32 7.78 12.76 -9.37
N SER A 33 8.02 11.98 -8.32
CA SER A 33 9.13 11.03 -8.21
C SER A 33 9.08 9.90 -9.24
N CYS A 34 10.25 9.44 -9.68
CA CYS A 34 10.37 8.28 -10.58
C CYS A 34 9.81 7.00 -9.96
N ALA A 35 9.98 6.82 -8.64
CA ALA A 35 9.42 5.70 -7.90
C ALA A 35 7.88 5.67 -7.99
N PHE A 36 7.22 6.82 -7.82
CA PHE A 36 5.76 6.90 -7.86
C PHE A 36 5.20 6.58 -9.24
N ARG A 37 5.87 7.04 -10.31
CA ARG A 37 5.46 6.76 -11.70
C ARG A 37 5.51 5.28 -12.07
N GLN A 38 6.28 4.46 -11.34
CA GLN A 38 6.32 3.00 -11.56
C GLN A 38 5.19 2.24 -10.85
N LEU A 39 4.43 2.89 -9.96
CA LEU A 39 3.36 2.22 -9.23
C LEU A 39 2.24 1.77 -10.16
N THR A 40 1.72 0.58 -9.91
CA THR A 40 0.44 0.17 -10.52
C THR A 40 -0.73 0.89 -9.85
N LYS A 41 -1.90 0.92 -10.52
CA LYS A 41 -3.14 1.50 -9.96
C LYS A 41 -3.46 0.94 -8.57
N SER A 42 -3.36 -0.39 -8.41
CA SER A 42 -3.59 -1.06 -7.13
C SER A 42 -2.58 -0.64 -6.07
N SER A 43 -1.31 -0.50 -6.43
CA SER A 43 -0.26 -0.05 -5.49
C SER A 43 -0.43 1.39 -5.06
N MET A 44 -0.87 2.28 -5.96
CA MET A 44 -1.21 3.67 -5.60
C MET A 44 -2.37 3.69 -4.59
N LEU A 45 -3.44 2.93 -4.85
CA LEU A 45 -4.58 2.85 -3.95
C LEU A 45 -4.17 2.35 -2.55
N VAL A 46 -3.37 1.28 -2.49
CA VAL A 46 -2.84 0.76 -1.22
C VAL A 46 -1.97 1.79 -0.51
N LEU A 47 -1.10 2.50 -1.23
CA LEU A 47 -0.28 3.58 -0.66
C LEU A 47 -1.15 4.68 -0.05
N PHE A 48 -2.22 5.09 -0.73
CA PHE A 48 -3.14 6.11 -0.22
C PHE A 48 -3.89 5.64 1.02
N LEU A 49 -4.31 4.38 1.08
CA LEU A 49 -4.92 3.79 2.27
C LEU A 49 -3.95 3.78 3.46
N PHE A 50 -2.66 3.49 3.24
CA PHE A 50 -1.65 3.66 4.29
C PHE A 50 -1.46 5.12 4.71
N HIS A 51 -1.49 6.06 3.77
CA HIS A 51 -1.44 7.49 4.10
C HIS A 51 -2.69 7.99 4.83
N GLY A 52 -3.85 7.35 4.67
CA GLY A 52 -5.04 7.61 5.49
C GLY A 52 -4.95 7.01 6.90
N LYS A 53 -4.27 5.87 7.06
CA LYS A 53 -4.06 5.19 8.36
C LYS A 53 -2.94 5.80 9.21
N LYS A 54 -2.00 6.53 8.60
CA LYS A 54 -0.88 7.13 9.33
C LYS A 54 -1.38 8.27 10.22
N ARG A 55 -0.88 8.34 11.44
CA ARG A 55 -1.09 9.47 12.35
C ARG A 55 0.17 10.31 12.33
N THR A 56 0.06 11.57 11.95
CA THR A 56 1.19 12.49 11.96
C THR A 56 1.14 13.33 13.23
N SER A 57 2.29 13.50 13.89
CA SER A 57 2.45 14.39 15.02
C SER A 57 3.57 15.38 14.75
N ARG A 58 3.44 16.58 15.32
CA ARG A 58 4.50 17.57 15.34
C ARG A 58 4.92 17.79 16.80
N PRO A 59 6.03 17.20 17.26
CA PRO A 59 6.39 17.23 18.69
C PRO A 59 6.69 18.63 19.22
N ASN A 60 7.18 19.53 18.36
CA ASN A 60 7.29 20.97 18.67
C ASN A 60 7.27 21.77 17.35
N SER A 61 6.95 23.06 17.41
CA SER A 61 6.84 23.97 16.26
C SER A 61 8.08 24.02 15.36
N ARG A 62 9.26 23.78 15.93
CA ARG A 62 10.55 23.78 15.22
C ARG A 62 10.94 22.43 14.60
N ARG A 63 10.22 21.36 14.90
CA ARG A 63 10.54 19.99 14.41
C ARG A 63 9.68 19.67 13.18
N PRO A 64 10.19 18.89 12.22
CA PRO A 64 9.39 18.41 11.10
C PRO A 64 8.27 17.47 11.60
N TRP A 65 7.23 17.33 10.79
CA TRP A 65 6.18 16.34 11.01
C TRP A 65 6.76 14.93 10.96
N THR A 66 6.39 14.10 11.93
CA THR A 66 6.76 12.68 11.98
C THR A 66 5.51 11.81 12.01
N VAL A 67 5.64 10.58 11.52
CA VAL A 67 4.57 9.58 11.64
C VAL A 67 4.64 8.99 13.04
N ALA A 68 3.64 9.29 13.88
CA ALA A 68 3.58 8.90 15.29
C ALA A 68 3.44 7.39 15.48
N ASN A 69 2.74 6.70 14.57
CA ASN A 69 2.53 5.25 14.58
C ASN A 69 3.35 4.53 13.50
N ASN A 70 4.56 5.03 13.21
CA ASN A 70 5.39 4.44 12.15
C ASN A 70 5.86 3.05 12.55
N GLY A 71 5.59 2.05 11.72
CA GLY A 71 5.91 0.66 12.04
C GLY A 71 4.80 -0.07 12.80
N GLU A 72 3.70 0.61 13.13
CA GLU A 72 2.52 0.05 13.81
C GLU A 72 1.27 0.07 12.91
N LEU A 73 1.41 0.41 11.63
CA LEU A 73 0.29 0.46 10.70
C LEU A 73 -0.21 -0.95 10.44
N GLN A 74 -1.46 -1.20 10.81
CA GLN A 74 -2.14 -2.47 10.56
C GLN A 74 -2.98 -2.35 9.28
N PHE A 75 -2.74 -3.28 8.35
CA PHE A 75 -3.58 -3.46 7.19
C PHE A 75 -3.69 -4.94 6.83
N THR A 76 -4.82 -5.53 7.19
CA THR A 76 -5.13 -6.94 7.01
C THR A 76 -5.70 -7.23 5.61
N TYR A 77 -5.60 -8.50 5.17
CA TYR A 77 -6.21 -8.93 3.91
C TYR A 77 -7.73 -8.68 3.87
N ARG A 78 -8.41 -8.87 5.01
CA ARG A 78 -9.86 -8.66 5.10
C ARG A 78 -10.23 -7.18 4.94
N GLU A 79 -9.44 -6.28 5.51
CA GLU A 79 -9.62 -4.84 5.26
C GLU A 79 -9.37 -4.51 3.78
N ALA A 80 -8.35 -5.11 3.15
CA ALA A 80 -8.08 -4.86 1.74
C ALA A 80 -9.26 -5.31 0.84
N GLU A 81 -9.83 -6.49 1.11
CA GLU A 81 -11.01 -6.99 0.41
C GLU A 81 -12.23 -6.08 0.59
N ARG A 82 -12.44 -5.53 1.80
CA ARG A 82 -13.50 -4.53 2.06
C ARG A 82 -13.32 -3.24 1.26
N THR A 83 -12.08 -2.88 0.94
CA THR A 83 -11.78 -1.74 0.06
C THR A 83 -11.84 -2.09 -1.43
N GLY A 84 -12.31 -3.29 -1.79
CA GLY A 84 -12.40 -3.76 -3.18
C GLY A 84 -11.07 -4.24 -3.77
N ILE A 85 -10.03 -4.43 -2.95
CA ILE A 85 -8.71 -4.89 -3.42
C ILE A 85 -8.59 -6.39 -3.19
N PRO A 86 -8.48 -7.21 -4.26
CA PRO A 86 -8.27 -8.64 -4.12
C PRO A 86 -7.00 -8.95 -3.34
N ARG A 87 -7.01 -10.01 -2.52
CA ARG A 87 -5.86 -10.41 -1.70
C ARG A 87 -4.55 -10.53 -2.47
N SER A 88 -4.58 -11.12 -3.67
CA SER A 88 -3.40 -11.26 -4.53
C SER A 88 -2.86 -9.91 -5.00
N SER A 89 -3.75 -8.99 -5.38
CA SER A 89 -3.42 -7.60 -5.75
C SER A 89 -2.83 -6.84 -4.57
N PHE A 90 -3.40 -7.00 -3.37
CA PHE A 90 -2.87 -6.39 -2.15
C PHE A 90 -1.45 -6.89 -1.85
N MET A 91 -1.21 -8.21 -1.92
CA MET A 91 0.13 -8.78 -1.73
C MET A 91 1.15 -8.21 -2.72
N ARG A 92 0.79 -8.15 -4.01
CA ARG A 92 1.65 -7.57 -5.07
C ARG A 92 1.89 -6.08 -4.83
N ALA A 93 0.90 -5.35 -4.36
CA ALA A 93 1.03 -3.94 -4.00
C ALA A 93 2.02 -3.74 -2.86
N ILE A 94 1.94 -4.53 -1.78
CA ILE A 94 2.91 -4.48 -0.69
C ILE A 94 4.32 -4.81 -1.18
N ASP A 95 4.48 -5.82 -2.03
CA ASP A 95 5.77 -6.16 -2.64
C ASP A 95 6.34 -4.98 -3.45
N GLN A 96 5.52 -4.36 -4.29
CA GLN A 96 5.94 -3.22 -5.09
C GLN A 96 6.29 -2.01 -4.21
N LEU A 97 5.47 -1.69 -3.22
CA LEU A 97 5.68 -0.54 -2.33
C LEU A 97 6.93 -0.69 -1.46
N THR A 98 7.23 -1.90 -1.00
CA THR A 98 8.47 -2.19 -0.27
C THR A 98 9.70 -2.17 -1.18
N HIS A 99 9.56 -2.66 -2.41
CA HIS A 99 10.63 -2.64 -3.41
C HIS A 99 11.00 -1.21 -3.86
N LEU A 100 10.01 -0.33 -4.00
CA LEU A 100 10.22 1.08 -4.40
C LEU A 100 10.56 2.00 -3.20
N GLY A 101 10.58 1.46 -1.98
CA GLY A 101 10.99 2.20 -0.78
C GLY A 101 9.92 3.13 -0.20
N PHE A 102 8.64 2.91 -0.52
CA PHE A 102 7.51 3.61 0.10
C PHE A 102 7.11 3.02 1.44
N LEU A 103 7.24 1.71 1.59
CA LEU A 103 6.88 0.98 2.81
C LEU A 103 8.01 0.09 3.30
N PHE A 104 7.97 -0.27 4.57
CA PHE A 104 8.72 -1.38 5.13
C PHE A 104 7.80 -2.22 6.02
N VAL A 105 8.11 -3.52 6.14
CA VAL A 105 7.41 -4.41 7.08
C VAL A 105 8.17 -4.37 8.40
N SER A 106 7.50 -3.89 9.45
CA SER A 106 8.04 -3.79 10.80
C SER A 106 7.93 -5.12 11.55
N LYS A 107 6.72 -5.71 11.56
CA LYS A 107 6.44 -7.05 12.09
C LYS A 107 5.75 -7.86 11.01
N GLN A 108 6.26 -9.05 10.73
CA GLN A 108 5.58 -10.01 9.87
C GLN A 108 4.65 -10.89 10.71
N GLY A 109 3.35 -10.81 10.46
CA GLY A 109 2.38 -11.63 11.20
C GLY A 109 2.53 -13.12 10.85
N SER A 110 2.38 -14.00 11.84
CA SER A 110 2.51 -15.46 11.69
C SER A 110 1.38 -16.09 10.85
N GLY A 111 0.28 -15.36 10.62
CA GLY A 111 -0.91 -15.89 9.96
C GLY A 111 -1.84 -16.66 10.90
N LEU A 112 -1.47 -16.75 12.18
CA LEU A 112 -2.33 -17.27 13.25
C LEU A 112 -3.37 -16.23 13.67
N LYS A 113 -4.46 -16.69 14.28
CA LYS A 113 -5.55 -15.84 14.74
C LYS A 113 -5.02 -14.83 15.76
N GLY A 114 -5.18 -13.54 15.47
CA GLY A 114 -4.69 -12.43 16.31
C GLY A 114 -3.34 -11.84 15.89
N ASP A 115 -2.57 -12.50 15.02
CA ASP A 115 -1.28 -12.01 14.55
C ASP A 115 -1.38 -11.30 13.19
N CYS A 116 -1.32 -9.98 13.21
CA CYS A 116 -1.31 -9.14 12.01
C CYS A 116 0.11 -8.68 11.63
N SER A 117 0.29 -8.36 10.35
CA SER A 117 1.50 -7.68 9.88
C SER A 117 1.43 -6.19 10.23
N LEU A 118 2.54 -5.65 10.71
CA LEU A 118 2.72 -4.23 10.97
C LEU A 118 3.62 -3.61 9.92
N TYR A 119 3.25 -2.43 9.45
CA TYR A 119 3.93 -1.71 8.38
C TYR A 119 4.35 -0.32 8.85
N GLY A 120 5.35 0.25 8.19
CA GLY A 120 5.74 1.64 8.33
C GLY A 120 5.96 2.30 6.98
N VAL A 121 5.80 3.62 6.95
CA VAL A 121 6.08 4.47 5.77
C VAL A 121 7.56 4.83 5.78
N SER A 122 8.18 4.73 4.61
CA SER A 122 9.60 5.01 4.38
C SER A 122 9.77 6.22 3.47
N GLY A 123 10.85 6.98 3.67
CA GLY A 123 11.30 8.05 2.78
C GLY A 123 12.31 7.59 1.72
N GLU A 124 12.66 6.29 1.68
CA GLU A 124 13.70 5.76 0.79
C GLU A 124 13.37 5.89 -0.70
N TRP A 125 12.09 6.01 -1.06
CA TRP A 125 11.66 6.31 -2.43
C TRP A 125 12.31 7.58 -3.02
N ARG A 126 12.71 8.55 -2.18
CA ARG A 126 13.43 9.77 -2.62
C ARG A 126 14.80 9.46 -3.22
N LYS A 127 15.41 8.34 -2.81
CA LYS A 127 16.71 7.87 -3.29
C LYS A 127 16.56 6.85 -4.43
N TYR A 128 15.35 6.48 -4.80
CA TYR A 128 15.10 5.46 -5.81
C TYR A 128 15.76 5.83 -7.15
N GLY A 129 16.45 4.86 -7.76
CA GLY A 129 17.25 5.07 -8.97
C GLY A 129 18.67 5.61 -8.73
N THR A 130 19.06 5.87 -7.48
CA THR A 130 20.43 6.24 -7.11
C THR A 130 21.18 5.05 -6.50
N GLN A 131 22.52 5.10 -6.51
CA GLN A 131 23.37 4.09 -5.84
C GLN A 131 23.13 3.99 -4.32
N ARG A 132 22.50 5.01 -3.71
CA ARG A 132 22.19 5.05 -2.28
C ARG A 132 20.86 4.37 -1.94
N PHE A 133 20.12 3.90 -2.94
CA PHE A 133 18.85 3.22 -2.73
C PHE A 133 19.05 1.83 -2.12
N LYS A 134 18.42 1.59 -0.97
CA LYS A 134 18.44 0.28 -0.30
C LYS A 134 17.00 -0.21 -0.11
N PRO A 135 16.46 -1.05 -1.00
CA PRO A 135 15.12 -1.58 -0.84
C PRO A 135 15.05 -2.47 0.41
N LYS A 136 13.91 -2.45 1.10
CA LYS A 136 13.63 -3.30 2.26
C LYS A 136 12.51 -4.28 1.91
N PRO A 137 12.77 -5.28 1.04
CA PRO A 137 11.75 -6.24 0.66
C PRO A 137 11.33 -7.08 1.86
N ARG A 138 10.05 -7.45 1.91
CA ARG A 138 9.55 -8.38 2.92
C ARG A 138 10.16 -9.77 2.74
N LYS A 139 10.35 -10.52 3.83
CA LYS A 139 10.73 -11.94 3.76
C LYS A 139 9.57 -12.73 3.15
N LYS A 140 9.77 -13.34 1.98
CA LYS A 140 8.77 -14.21 1.37
C LYS A 140 8.62 -15.48 2.22
N ARG A 141 7.40 -15.82 2.62
CA ARG A 141 7.11 -17.12 3.24
C ARG A 141 7.17 -18.20 2.16
N GLY A 142 8.03 -19.20 2.35
CA GLY A 142 7.94 -20.46 1.62
C GLY A 142 8.81 -20.61 0.38
N GLU A 143 10.10 -20.26 0.42
CA GLU A 143 11.03 -20.86 -0.56
C GLU A 143 11.15 -22.40 -0.36
N HIS A 144 10.71 -22.92 0.80
CA HIS A 144 10.79 -24.34 1.15
C HIS A 144 9.44 -25.12 1.16
N PHE A 145 8.31 -24.48 0.84
CA PHE A 145 7.00 -25.17 0.80
C PHE A 145 6.34 -25.01 -0.57
N ARG A 146 7.01 -25.53 -1.61
CA ARG A 146 6.34 -25.88 -2.86
C ARG A 146 5.73 -27.26 -2.66
N LEU A 147 4.42 -27.34 -2.47
CA LEU A 147 3.71 -28.58 -2.76
C LEU A 147 4.00 -28.94 -4.23
N PRO A 148 4.40 -30.18 -4.55
CA PRO A 148 4.66 -30.57 -5.94
C PRO A 148 3.41 -30.27 -6.77
N LYS A 149 3.62 -29.61 -7.92
CA LYS A 149 2.54 -29.32 -8.88
C LYS A 149 1.86 -30.65 -9.23
N ARG A 150 0.64 -30.88 -8.73
CA ARG A 150 -0.22 -31.96 -9.22
C ARG A 150 -0.44 -31.73 -10.72
N GLY A 151 -0.09 -32.75 -11.50
CA GLY A 151 0.09 -32.67 -12.95
C GLY A 151 -1.13 -32.16 -13.70
N GLY A 152 -0.93 -31.10 -14.48
CA GLY A 152 -1.85 -30.70 -15.54
C GLY A 152 -1.69 -31.65 -16.71
N ARG A 153 -2.71 -32.47 -16.96
CA ARG A 153 -2.87 -33.22 -18.22
C ARG A 153 -2.96 -32.22 -19.37
N GLY A 154 -2.07 -32.36 -20.34
CA GLY A 154 -2.03 -31.54 -21.53
C GLY A 154 -1.01 -32.06 -22.53
N ILE A 155 -1.05 -33.37 -22.86
CA ILE A 155 -0.33 -33.87 -24.03
C ILE A 155 -1.18 -33.52 -25.25
N ARG A 156 -0.70 -32.56 -26.03
CA ARG A 156 -1.18 -32.24 -27.36
C ARG A 156 -0.86 -33.41 -28.28
N HIS A 157 -1.88 -33.89 -29.00
CA HIS A 157 -1.75 -34.91 -30.03
C HIS A 157 -0.85 -34.37 -31.16
N VAL A 158 0.25 -35.07 -31.45
CA VAL A 158 1.09 -34.80 -32.63
C VAL A 158 0.58 -35.69 -33.77
N PRO A 159 0.23 -35.15 -34.95
CA PRO A 159 -0.20 -35.97 -36.08
C PRO A 159 0.99 -36.77 -36.63
N LYS A 160 0.80 -38.08 -36.85
CA LYS A 160 1.76 -38.97 -37.53
C LYS A 160 1.91 -38.55 -38.99
N SER A 161 3.09 -38.09 -39.38
CA SER A 161 3.51 -38.05 -40.79
C SER A 161 3.74 -39.48 -41.31
N ARG A 162 3.12 -39.84 -42.43
CA ARG A 162 3.36 -41.10 -43.17
C ARG A 162 4.73 -41.05 -43.87
N PRO A 163 5.50 -42.15 -43.94
CA PRO A 163 6.66 -42.24 -44.82
C PRO A 163 6.24 -42.45 -46.28
N PRO A 164 6.99 -41.90 -47.26
CA PRO A 164 6.72 -42.10 -48.68
C PRO A 164 7.17 -43.48 -49.15
N HIS A 165 6.39 -44.02 -50.10
CA HIS A 165 6.69 -45.23 -50.85
C HIS A 165 8.03 -45.11 -51.59
N GLY A 166 8.90 -46.11 -51.42
CA GLY A 166 10.05 -46.34 -52.29
C GLY A 166 9.90 -47.70 -52.95
N SER A 167 9.65 -47.70 -54.26
CA SER A 167 9.75 -48.85 -55.15
C SER A 167 10.91 -48.59 -56.10
N LEU A 168 11.85 -49.53 -56.15
CA LEU A 168 12.51 -50.11 -57.34
C LEU A 168 13.56 -51.12 -56.86
#